data_AF-A0A970NDQ5-F1
#
_entry.id   AF-A0A970NDQ5-F1
#
_cell.length_a   1.000
_cell.length_b   1.000
_cell.length_c   1.000
_cell.angle_alpha   90.00
_cell.angle_beta   90.00
_cell.angle_gamma   90.00
#
_symmetry.space_group_name_H-M   'P 1'
#
loop_
_entity.id
_entity.type
_entity.pdbx_description
1 polymer ?
#
loop_
_entity_poly.entity_id
_entity_poly.type
_entity_poly.pdbx_seq_one_letter_code
_entity_poly.pdbx_strand_id
1 'polypeptide(L)'
;MIGLWVLILGGCANSAQLPDKNDVNSSVVYAPPNPDNDAAPAVSPEAFFDQAMGAKMEQNHIPNAVVAVVQDGRIIYKKGFGRAD
;
A
#
# COMPACT_ATOMS: atom_id res chain seq x y z
N MET A 1 -49.25 36.91 -3.35
CA MET A 1 -48.32 38.06 -3.52
C MET A 1 -47.91 38.47 -2.11
N ILE A 2 -46.66 38.40 -1.63
CA ILE A 2 -45.32 38.54 -2.21
C ILE A 2 -44.40 37.51 -1.51
N GLY A 3 -43.52 36.85 -2.26
CA GLY A 3 -42.51 35.94 -1.72
C GLY A 3 -41.22 36.68 -1.35
N LEU A 4 -40.51 36.17 -0.35
CA LEU A 4 -39.15 36.59 -0.03
C LEU A 4 -38.29 35.34 0.23
N TRP A 5 -37.31 35.12 -0.63
CA TRP A 5 -36.25 34.14 -0.48
C TRP A 5 -35.02 34.83 0.11
N VAL A 6 -34.42 34.27 1.16
CA VAL A 6 -32.99 34.42 1.44
C VAL A 6 -32.44 33.06 1.90
N LEU A 7 -31.55 32.53 1.07
CA LEU A 7 -30.68 31.37 1.20
C LEU A 7 -29.35 31.93 1.75
N ILE A 8 -28.66 31.38 2.76
CA ILE A 8 -27.50 30.46 2.60
C ILE A 8 -26.68 30.39 3.91
N LEU A 9 -26.33 29.15 4.27
CA LEU A 9 -25.14 28.62 4.95
C LEU A 9 -24.46 29.32 6.14
N GLY A 10 -24.17 28.52 7.18
CA GLY A 10 -22.83 28.44 7.74
C GLY A 10 -22.72 28.36 9.27
N GLY A 11 -22.08 27.29 9.77
CA GLY A 11 -21.28 27.39 11.01
C GLY A 11 -21.49 26.34 12.09
N CYS A 12 -21.15 25.07 11.85
CA CYS A 12 -20.66 24.22 12.95
C CYS A 12 -19.21 24.63 13.23
N ALA A 13 -18.98 25.47 14.23
CA ALA A 13 -17.63 25.75 14.71
C ALA A 13 -17.24 24.69 15.76
N ASN A 14 -16.54 23.65 15.34
CA ASN A 14 -15.69 22.86 16.24
C ASN A 14 -14.23 23.23 15.98
N SER A 15 -13.51 23.44 17.08
CA SER A 15 -12.17 24.00 17.17
C SER A 15 -11.16 23.37 16.21
N ALA A 16 -10.30 24.22 15.65
CA ALA A 16 -9.20 23.87 14.77
C ALA A 16 -8.25 22.84 15.41
N GLN A 17 -8.35 21.58 14.97
CA GLN A 17 -7.28 20.60 15.12
C GLN A 17 -6.38 20.75 13.89
N LEU A 18 -5.15 21.25 14.12
CA LEU A 18 -4.11 21.31 13.09
C LEU A 18 -3.83 19.88 12.58
N PRO A 19 -3.68 19.66 11.25
CA PRO A 19 -3.41 18.34 10.72
C PRO A 19 -2.03 17.86 11.17
N ASP A 20 -1.99 16.75 11.89
CA ASP A 20 -0.78 15.98 12.19
C ASP A 20 -0.38 15.24 10.90
N LYS A 21 0.83 15.50 10.39
CA LYS A 21 1.29 14.87 9.12
C LYS A 21 1.57 13.36 9.26
N ASN A 22 1.38 12.78 10.45
CA ASN A 22 1.53 11.36 10.74
C ASN A 22 0.21 10.68 11.10
N ASP A 23 -0.94 11.22 10.65
CA ASP A 23 -2.17 10.45 10.53
C ASP A 23 -1.90 9.27 9.58
N VAL A 24 -1.46 8.15 10.14
CA VAL A 24 -1.25 6.89 9.44
C VAL A 24 -2.53 6.63 8.66
N ASN A 25 -2.45 6.62 7.33
CA ASN A 25 -3.50 6.06 6.50
C ASN A 25 -3.59 4.56 6.83
N SER A 26 -4.33 4.26 7.89
CA SER A 26 -4.49 2.96 8.52
C SER A 26 -5.55 2.14 7.80
N SER A 27 -6.02 2.57 6.62
CA SER A 27 -6.73 1.66 5.73
C SER A 27 -5.70 0.70 5.15
N VAL A 28 -5.33 -0.32 5.94
CA VAL A 28 -4.92 -1.59 5.37
C VAL A 28 -6.09 -1.99 4.47
N VAL A 29 -5.95 -1.76 3.18
CA VAL A 29 -6.92 -2.26 2.19
C VAL A 29 -6.77 -3.77 2.26
N TYR A 30 -7.64 -4.41 3.03
CA TYR A 30 -7.87 -5.84 2.89
C TYR A 30 -8.47 -6.03 1.50
N ALA A 31 -7.61 -6.34 0.52
CA ALA A 31 -8.09 -6.89 -0.73
C ALA A 31 -8.88 -8.16 -0.36
N PRO A 32 -10.12 -8.31 -0.84
CA PRO A 32 -10.84 -9.56 -0.63
C PRO A 32 -9.98 -10.72 -1.14
N PRO A 33 -10.02 -11.91 -0.51
CA PRO A 33 -9.34 -13.09 -1.04
C PRO A 33 -9.76 -13.25 -2.49
N ASN A 34 -8.82 -13.17 -3.43
CA ASN A 34 -9.15 -13.37 -4.83
C ASN A 34 -9.54 -14.85 -4.97
N PRO A 35 -10.79 -15.21 -5.33
CA PRO A 35 -11.25 -16.59 -5.33
C PRO A 35 -10.47 -17.51 -6.29
N ASP A 36 -9.62 -16.95 -7.16
CA ASP A 36 -8.75 -17.70 -8.07
C ASP A 36 -7.35 -17.99 -7.47
N ASN A 37 -7.06 -17.52 -6.24
CA ASN A 37 -5.80 -17.82 -5.54
C ASN A 37 -5.67 -19.31 -5.16
N ASP A 38 -6.79 -20.04 -5.11
CA ASP A 38 -6.83 -21.48 -4.90
C ASP A 38 -6.48 -22.29 -6.17
N ALA A 39 -6.44 -21.63 -7.35
CA ALA A 39 -6.30 -22.28 -8.66
C ALA A 39 -5.07 -21.86 -9.48
N ALA A 40 -4.37 -20.78 -9.09
CA ALA A 40 -3.09 -20.46 -9.72
C ALA A 40 -2.07 -21.56 -9.36
N PRO A 41 -1.26 -22.09 -10.31
CA PRO A 41 -0.13 -22.93 -9.95
C PRO A 41 0.68 -22.14 -8.91
N ALA A 42 0.98 -22.75 -7.77
CA ALA A 42 1.68 -22.09 -6.68
C ALA A 42 3.09 -21.70 -7.15
N VAL A 43 3.20 -20.56 -7.84
CA VAL A 43 4.48 -19.96 -8.19
C VAL A 43 5.07 -19.52 -6.87
N SER A 44 6.21 -20.12 -6.50
CA SER A 44 6.86 -19.77 -5.24
C SER A 44 7.20 -18.28 -5.25
N PRO A 45 6.97 -17.56 -4.13
CA PRO A 45 7.41 -16.17 -3.99
C PRO A 45 8.86 -15.98 -4.42
N GLU A 46 9.72 -16.96 -4.14
CA GLU A 46 11.11 -17.01 -4.59
C GLU A 46 11.25 -16.85 -6.10
N ALA A 47 10.58 -17.67 -6.90
CA ALA A 47 10.72 -17.64 -8.36
C ALA A 47 10.19 -16.32 -8.94
N PHE A 48 9.08 -15.80 -8.40
CA PHE A 48 8.52 -14.53 -8.80
C PHE A 48 9.50 -13.37 -8.54
N PHE A 49 9.99 -13.24 -7.30
CA PHE A 49 10.87 -12.15 -6.93
C PHE A 49 12.26 -12.28 -7.57
N ASP A 50 12.77 -13.49 -7.80
CA ASP A 50 14.04 -13.69 -8.48
C ASP A 50 14.00 -13.19 -9.93
N GLN A 51 12.93 -13.52 -10.66
CA GLN A 51 12.73 -13.01 -12.02
C GLN A 51 12.50 -11.50 -12.03
N ALA A 52 11.63 -10.99 -11.15
CA ALA A 52 11.25 -9.59 -11.14
C ALA A 52 12.40 -8.67 -10.70
N MET A 53 13.08 -9.02 -9.60
CA MET A 53 14.12 -8.18 -9.02
C MET A 53 15.37 -8.14 -9.89
N GLY A 54 15.74 -9.25 -10.55
CA GLY A 54 16.89 -9.26 -11.47
C GLY A 54 16.78 -8.20 -12.56
N ALA A 55 15.65 -8.18 -13.29
CA ALA A 55 15.44 -7.20 -14.36
C ALA A 55 15.29 -5.77 -13.83
N LYS A 56 14.58 -5.58 -12.71
CA LYS A 56 14.33 -4.25 -12.16
C LYS A 56 15.55 -3.62 -11.52
N MET A 57 16.40 -4.39 -10.86
CA MET A 57 17.62 -3.85 -10.26
C MET A 57 18.62 -3.42 -11.33
N GLU A 58 18.77 -4.20 -12.39
CA GLU A 58 19.62 -3.85 -13.53
C GLU A 58 19.15 -2.56 -14.22
N GLN A 59 17.87 -2.51 -14.61
CA GLN A 59 17.29 -1.35 -15.31
C GLN A 59 17.39 -0.05 -14.52
N ASN A 60 17.28 -0.13 -13.19
CA ASN A 60 17.27 1.04 -12.32
C ASN A 60 18.62 1.29 -11.63
N HIS A 61 19.67 0.54 -11.99
CA HIS A 61 21.01 0.62 -11.38
C HIS A 61 20.96 0.54 -9.85
N ILE A 62 20.11 -0.35 -9.32
CA ILE A 62 19.95 -0.55 -7.87
C ILE A 62 21.01 -1.57 -7.42
N PRO A 63 21.98 -1.18 -6.58
CA PRO A 63 23.10 -2.06 -6.20
C PRO A 63 22.68 -3.16 -5.21
N ASN A 64 21.72 -2.87 -4.34
CA ASN A 64 21.16 -3.82 -3.39
C ASN A 64 19.70 -3.50 -3.07
N ALA A 65 18.94 -4.52 -2.68
CA ALA A 65 17.57 -4.41 -2.23
C ALA A 65 17.21 -5.53 -1.26
N VAL A 66 16.25 -5.32 -0.36
CA VAL A 66 15.69 -6.35 0.51
C VAL A 66 14.19 -6.37 0.36
N VAL A 67 13.62 -7.56 0.18
CA VAL A 67 12.18 -7.79 0.07
C VAL A 67 11.72 -8.63 1.24
N ALA A 68 10.63 -8.21 1.89
CA ALA A 68 9.91 -8.99 2.88
C ALA A 68 8.40 -8.90 2.60
N VAL A 69 7.72 -10.04 2.61
CA VAL A 69 6.26 -10.12 2.40
C VAL A 69 5.61 -10.58 3.69
N VAL A 70 4.59 -9.83 4.13
CA VAL A 70 3.81 -10.13 5.33
C VAL A 70 2.40 -10.50 4.94
N GLN A 71 1.92 -11.64 5.43
CA GLN A 71 0.54 -12.10 5.33
C GLN A 71 0.08 -12.52 6.72
N ASP A 72 -1.10 -12.04 7.14
CA ASP A 72 -1.69 -12.34 8.46
C ASP A 72 -0.75 -12.06 9.65
N GLY A 73 0.02 -10.97 9.56
CA GLY A 73 0.99 -10.58 10.58
C GLY A 73 2.24 -11.46 10.64
N ARG A 74 2.44 -12.38 9.69
CA ARG A 74 3.60 -13.26 9.59
C ARG A 74 4.40 -12.98 8.33
N ILE A 75 5.72 -13.03 8.43
CA ILE A 75 6.60 -12.93 7.26
C ILE A 75 6.56 -14.27 6.52
N ILE A 76 6.05 -14.27 5.29
CA ILE A 76 5.96 -15.47 4.44
C ILE A 76 7.12 -15.56 3.44
N TYR A 77 7.84 -14.47 3.20
CA TYR A 77 9.01 -14.42 2.32
C TYR A 77 9.97 -13.33 2.78
N LYS A 78 11.27 -13.61 2.71
CA LYS A 78 12.33 -12.61 2.91
C LYS A 78 13.56 -12.96 2.08
N LYS A 79 14.09 -11.99 1.33
CA LYS A 79 15.33 -12.17 0.55
C LYS A 79 16.05 -10.85 0.34
N GLY A 80 17.38 -10.90 0.44
CA GLY A 80 18.27 -9.83 0.00
C GLY A 80 18.75 -10.08 -1.42
N PHE A 81 18.87 -9.01 -2.20
CA PHE A 81 19.38 -8.98 -3.55
C PHE A 81 20.57 -8.02 -3.63
N GLY A 82 21.59 -8.38 -4.39
CA GLY A 82 22.81 -7.61 -4.51
C GLY A 82 23.77 -7.78 -3.32
N ARG A 83 24.78 -6.91 -3.24
CA ARG A 83 25.82 -6.94 -2.21
C ARG A 83 25.80 -5.63 -1.43
N ALA A 84 25.79 -5.74 -0.11
CA ALA A 84 26.03 -4.62 0.80
C ALA A 84 27.52 -4.66 1.16
N ASP A 85 28.25 -3.59 0.82
CA ASP A 85 29.64 -3.35 1.19
C ASP A 85 29.70 -1.96 1.84
#